data_AF-A0A2G2YVC4-F1
#
_entry.id   AF-A0A2G2YVC4-F1
#
_cell.length_a   1.000
_cell.length_b   1.000
_cell.length_c   1.000
_cell.angle_alpha   90.00
_cell.angle_beta   90.00
_cell.angle_gamma   90.00
#
_symmetry.space_group_name_H-M   'P 1'
#
loop_
_entity.id
_entity.type
_entity.pdbx_description
1 polymer ?
#
loop_
_entity_poly.entity_id
_entity_poly.type
_entity_poly.pdbx_seq_one_letter_code
_entity_poly.pdbx_strand_id
1 'polypeptide(L)' 'MAYAAITCLMRTIHQSMELAGCDFQPFYEKLECLRAILEKPCKTTDDLEASTSLEAEITDIVEAPPFGLELLAIS' A
#
# COMPACT_ATOMS: atom_id res chain seq x y z
N MET A 1 6.21 -10.86 -1.41
CA MET A 1 5.94 -9.90 -2.50
C MET A 1 5.20 -8.67 -1.96
N ALA A 2 4.02 -8.82 -1.35
CA ALA A 2 3.25 -7.71 -0.79
C ALA A 2 4.00 -6.81 0.22
N TYR A 3 4.79 -7.38 1.14
CA TYR A 3 5.56 -6.59 2.11
C TYR A 3 6.55 -5.61 1.44
N ALA A 4 7.22 -6.07 0.38
CA ALA A 4 8.15 -5.24 -0.40
C ALA A 4 7.40 -4.16 -1.19
N ALA A 5 6.25 -4.50 -1.78
CA ALA A 5 5.40 -3.55 -2.50
C ALA A 5 4.88 -2.44 -1.56
N ILE A 6 4.37 -2.81 -0.37
CA ILE A 6 3.92 -1.85 0.65
C ILE A 6 5.08 -0.96 1.11
N THR A 7 6.25 -1.54 1.35
CA THR A 7 7.44 -0.75 1.73
C THR A 7 7.86 0.23 0.63
N CYS A 8 7.75 -0.18 -0.64
CA CYS A 8 8.02 0.69 -1.78
C CYS A 8 6.99 1.84 -1.85
N LEU A 9 5.70 1.52 -1.69
CA LEU A 9 4.60 2.48 -1.74
C LEU A 9 4.70 3.52 -0.60
N MET A 10 5.05 3.09 0.62
CA MET A 10 5.32 4.00 1.75
C MET A 10 6.44 4.99 1.42
N ARG A 11 7.49 4.54 0.72
CA ARG A 11 8.60 5.42 0.31
C ARG A 11 8.15 6.41 -0.76
N THR A 12 7.36 5.98 -1.74
CA THR A 12 6.79 6.85 -2.77
C THR A 12 5.88 7.91 -2.17
N ILE A 13 4.99 7.53 -1.23
CA ILE A 13 4.11 8.48 -0.53
C ILE A 13 4.92 9.50 0.25
N HIS A 14 5.95 9.06 0.98
CA HIS A 14 6.84 9.98 1.70
C HIS A 14 7.51 10.98 0.76
N GLN A 15 8.04 10.52 -0.37
CA GLN A 15 8.63 11.39 -1.39
C GLN A 15 7.61 12.38 -1.98
N SER A 16 6.37 11.94 -2.23
CA SER A 16 5.30 12.81 -2.70
C SER A 16 4.87 13.83 -1.64
N MET A 17 4.87 13.49 -0.35
CA MET A 17 4.61 14.43 0.74
C MET A 17 5.71 15.51 0.82
N GLU A 18 6.98 15.10 0.67
CA GLU A 18 8.12 16.03 0.65
C GLU A 18 8.10 16.95 -0.58
N LEU A 19 7.65 16.44 -1.73
CA LEU A 19 7.63 17.19 -3.00
C LEU A 19 6.41 18.09 -3.15
N ALA A 20 5.21 17.58 -2.85
CA ALA A 20 3.95 18.27 -3.10
C ALA A 20 3.35 18.94 -1.86
N GLY A 21 3.84 18.62 -0.66
CA GLY A 21 3.29 19.14 0.61
C GLY A 21 1.86 18.67 0.90
N CYS A 22 1.38 17.66 0.17
CA CYS A 22 0.06 17.08 0.37
C CYS A 22 0.05 16.17 1.60
N ASP A 23 -1.05 16.21 2.36
CA ASP A 23 -1.23 15.37 3.53
C ASP A 23 -1.68 13.97 3.13
N PHE A 24 -0.71 13.08 2.92
CA PHE A 24 -0.92 11.65 2.73
C PHE A 24 -0.62 10.84 3.99
N GLN A 25 -0.49 11.50 5.14
CA GLN A 25 -0.26 10.84 6.42
C GLN A 25 -1.30 9.75 6.75
N PRO A 26 -2.61 9.94 6.48
CA PRO A 26 -3.61 8.89 6.72
C PRO A 26 -3.37 7.63 5.89
N PHE A 27 -2.82 7.78 4.68
CA PHE A 27 -2.47 6.64 3.82
C PHE A 27 -1.21 5.93 4.31
N TYR A 28 -0.24 6.69 4.82
CA TYR A 28 0.98 6.13 5.40
C TYR A 28 0.67 5.26 6.63
N GLU A 29 -0.18 5.74 7.55
CA GLU A 29 -0.63 4.97 8.72
C GLU A 29 -1.38 3.69 8.33
N LYS A 30 -2.27 3.76 7.31
CA LYS A 30 -2.96 2.58 6.79
C LYS A 30 -1.95 1.55 6.29
N LEU A 31 -0.96 1.96 5.49
CA LEU A 31 0.09 1.06 4.97
C LEU A 31 0.99 0.48 6.07
N GLU A 32 1.29 1.24 7.11
CA GLU A 32 2.07 0.75 8.26
C GLU A 32 1.32 -0.35 9.01
N CYS A 33 0.01 -0.20 9.21
CA CYS A 33 -0.85 -1.26 9.76
C CYS A 33 -0.81 -2.53 8.89
N LEU A 34 -0.93 -2.40 7.56
CA LEU A 34 -0.88 -3.55 6.65
C LEU A 34 0.49 -4.23 6.67
N ARG A 35 1.57 -3.45 6.76
CA ARG A 35 2.92 -3.96 6.91
C ARG A 35 3.09 -4.76 8.20
N ALA A 36 2.51 -4.29 9.31
CA ALA A 36 2.54 -4.98 10.59
C ALA A 36 1.79 -6.33 10.55
N ILE A 37 0.62 -6.37 9.87
CA ILE A 37 -0.13 -7.61 9.64
C ILE A 37 0.68 -8.60 8.81
N LEU A 38 1.38 -8.15 7.77
CA LEU A 38 2.24 -9.01 6.96
C LEU A 38 3.51 -9.47 7.69
N GLU A 39 4.08 -8.64 8.57
CA GLU A 39 5.30 -8.98 9.34
C GLU A 39 5.01 -10.01 10.43
N LYS A 40 3.87 -9.87 11.10
CA LYS A 40 3.34 -10.84 12.05
C LYS A 40 1.94 -11.21 11.61
N PRO A 41 1.79 -12.21 10.70
CA PRO A 41 0.47 -12.72 10.38
C PRO A 41 -0.18 -13.17 11.68
N CYS A 42 -1.19 -12.41 12.11
CA CYS A 42 -1.89 -12.68 13.34
C CYS A 42 -2.45 -14.09 13.23
N LYS A 43 -2.15 -14.96 14.20
CA LYS A 43 -2.49 -16.40 14.16
C LYS A 43 -3.98 -16.67 14.39
N THR A 44 -4.84 -15.71 14.05
CA THR A 44 -6.28 -15.79 14.23
C THR A 44 -6.86 -16.13 12.88
N THR A 45 -7.35 -17.37 12.78
CA THR A 45 -7.85 -18.05 11.58
C THR A 45 -8.96 -17.31 10.81
N ASP A 46 -9.50 -16.21 11.34
CA ASP A 46 -10.50 -15.33 10.72
C ASP A 46 -9.90 -14.23 9.80
N ASP A 47 -8.59 -13.95 9.86
CA ASP A 47 -7.96 -12.78 9.19
C ASP A 47 -7.57 -13.00 7.71
N LEU A 48 -7.80 -14.21 7.18
CA LEU A 48 -7.45 -14.55 5.79
C LEU A 48 -8.40 -13.89 4.78
N GLU A 49 -9.69 -13.75 5.13
CA GLU A 49 -10.69 -13.11 4.28
C GLU A 49 -10.45 -11.59 4.20
N ALA A 50 -10.08 -10.96 5.33
CA ALA A 50 -9.66 -9.57 5.39
C ALA A 50 -8.37 -9.31 4.58
N SER A 51 -7.39 -10.20 4.69
CA SER A 51 -6.15 -10.14 3.91
C SER A 51 -6.40 -10.29 2.40
N THR A 52 -7.30 -11.20 2.01
CA THR A 52 -7.68 -11.42 0.60
C THR A 52 -8.46 -10.23 0.03
N SER A 53 -9.39 -9.67 0.82
CA SER A 53 -10.16 -8.48 0.42
C SER A 53 -9.27 -7.25 0.26
N LEU A 54 -8.24 -7.12 1.10
CA LEU A 54 -7.28 -6.04 1.02
C LEU A 54 -6.33 -6.19 -0.19
N GLU A 55 -5.91 -7.41 -0.51
CA GLU A 55 -5.11 -7.69 -1.71
C GLU A 55 -5.90 -7.33 -2.99
N ALA A 56 -7.21 -7.57 -3.00
CA ALA A 56 -8.11 -7.12 -4.06
C ALA A 56 -8.23 -5.59 -4.13
N GLU A 57 -8.36 -4.89 -2.99
CA GLU A 57 -8.40 -3.41 -2.93
C GLU A 57 -7.08 -2.79 -3.43
N ILE A 58 -5.93 -3.38 -3.08
CA ILE A 58 -4.61 -2.93 -3.56
C ILE A 58 -4.46 -3.17 -5.07
N THR A 59 -4.92 -4.31 -5.58
CA THR A 59 -4.89 -4.61 -7.03
C THR A 59 -5.77 -3.64 -7.81
N ASP A 60 -6.96 -3.34 -7.30
CA ASP A 60 -7.89 -2.36 -7.90
C ASP A 60 -7.28 -0.95 -7.96
N ILE A 61 -6.59 -0.51 -6.90
CA ILE A 61 -5.90 0.80 -6.87
C ILE A 61 -4.74 0.86 -7.89
N VAL A 62 -4.01 -0.25 -8.08
CA VAL A 62 -2.90 -0.33 -9.04
C VAL A 62 -3.40 -0.41 -10.48
N GLU A 63 -4.55 -1.04 -10.72
CA GLU A 63 -5.16 -1.20 -12.04
C GLU A 63 -6.05 0.00 -12.44
N ALA A 64 -6.48 0.82 -11.47
CA ALA A 64 -7.28 2.01 -11.72
C ALA A 64 -6.50 3.13 -12.47
N PRO A 65 -7.09 3.77 -13.49
CA PRO A 65 -6.38 4.45 -14.56
C PRO A 65 -6.01 5.93 -14.31
N PRO A 66 -5.65 6.36 -13.09
CA PRO A 66 -4.63 7.40 -13.01
C PRO A 66 -3.31 6.91 -12.39
N PHE A 67 -3.28 5.82 -11.61
CA PHE A 67 -2.07 5.38 -10.91
C PHE A 67 -1.19 4.44 -11.74
N GLY A 68 -1.77 3.62 -12.62
CA GLY A 68 -1.02 2.71 -13.49
C GLY A 68 -0.10 3.41 -14.51
N LEU A 69 -0.41 4.66 -14.88
CA LEU A 69 0.39 5.43 -15.85
C LEU A 69 1.56 6.19 -15.21
N GLU A 70 1.43 6.68 -13.98
CA GLU A 70 2.55 7.34 -13.28
C GLU A 70 3.67 6.34 -12.94
N LEU A 71 3.33 5.10 -12.59
CA LEU A 71 4.33 4.08 -12.27
C LEU A 71 5.16 3.66 -13.48
N LEU A 72 4.59 3.75 -14.69
CA LEU A 72 5.26 3.40 -15.95
C LEU A 72 6.08 4.57 -16.51
N ALA A 73 5.76 5.81 -16.12
CA ALA A 73 6.55 7.00 -16.50
C ALA A 73 7.88 7.13 -15.73
N ILE A 74 8.06 6.36 -14.65
CA ILE A 74 9.25 6.38 -13.78
C ILE A 74 10.14 5.13 -13.99
N SER A 75 9.77 4.21 -14.89
CA SER A 75 10.51 2.98 -15.25
C SER A 75 11.22 3.13 -16.59
#